data_AF-A0A839LNG1-F1
#
_entry.id   AF-A0A839LNG1-F1
#
_cell.length_a   1.000
_cell.length_b   1.000
_cell.length_c   1.000
_cell.angle_alpha   90.00
_cell.angle_beta   90.00
_cell.angle_gamma   90.00
#
_symmetry.space_group_name_H-M   'P 1'
#
loop_
_entity.id
_entity.type
_entity.pdbx_description
1 polymer ?
#
loop_
_entity_poly.entity_id
_entity_poly.type
_entity_poly.pdbx_seq_one_letter_code
_entity_poly.pdbx_strand_id
1 'polypeptide(L)'
;MKFANLALSLSLLSLPAFSGELPDATVAKILGLTSVTHTVRSISAYGHKATDVTYQDAQGKELVTLRLAPAEQFAMWKSVTGIQMQPFPALGGDAFQYKEFRSVCAKSGASAVCATPDFLNKSKPISDAQLAELIKAAF
;
A
#
# COMPACT_ATOMS: atom_id res chain seq x y z
N MET A 1 0.59 -47.80 -32.38
CA MET A 1 0.33 -46.37 -32.65
C MET A 1 0.41 -45.63 -31.31
N LYS A 2 1.45 -44.82 -31.09
CA LYS A 2 1.72 -44.13 -29.82
C LYS A 2 1.20 -42.69 -29.91
N PHE A 3 0.33 -42.30 -29.00
CA PHE A 3 -0.14 -40.93 -28.83
C PHE A 3 0.94 -40.09 -28.16
N ALA A 4 1.33 -38.98 -28.80
CA ALA A 4 2.20 -37.97 -28.22
C ALA A 4 1.35 -37.03 -27.35
N ASN A 5 1.55 -37.08 -26.03
CA ASN A 5 1.02 -36.08 -25.11
C ASN A 5 1.85 -34.80 -25.23
N LEU A 6 1.29 -33.77 -25.87
CA LEU A 6 1.81 -32.42 -25.84
C LEU A 6 1.43 -31.78 -24.49
N ALA A 7 2.37 -31.71 -23.55
CA ALA A 7 2.20 -30.92 -22.34
C ALA A 7 2.35 -29.44 -22.70
N LEU A 8 1.23 -28.70 -22.73
CA LEU A 8 1.22 -27.25 -22.84
C LEU A 8 1.70 -26.67 -21.51
N SER A 9 2.96 -26.24 -21.44
CA SER A 9 3.47 -25.46 -20.32
C SER A 9 2.82 -24.07 -20.35
N LEU A 10 1.86 -23.82 -19.45
CA LEU A 10 1.37 -22.47 -19.18
C LEU A 10 2.48 -21.69 -18.47
N SER A 11 3.22 -20.89 -19.23
CA SER A 11 4.03 -19.80 -18.70
C SER A 11 3.07 -18.73 -18.17
N LEU A 12 2.74 -18.75 -16.88
CA LEU A 12 2.15 -17.60 -16.21
C LEU A 12 3.14 -16.45 -16.32
N LEU A 13 2.82 -15.48 -17.18
CA LEU A 13 3.46 -14.17 -17.18
C LEU A 13 3.19 -13.53 -15.82
N SER A 14 4.14 -13.65 -14.90
CA SER A 14 4.20 -12.84 -13.69
C SER A 14 4.30 -11.38 -14.12
N LEU A 15 3.20 -10.64 -13.99
CA LEU A 15 3.23 -9.18 -14.02
C LEU A 15 4.27 -8.72 -12.98
N PRO A 16 5.00 -7.61 -13.22
CA PRO A 16 5.93 -7.09 -12.23
C PRO A 16 5.13 -6.77 -10.97
N ALA A 17 5.28 -7.62 -9.95
CA ALA A 17 4.83 -7.31 -8.61
C ALA A 17 5.63 -6.08 -8.19
N PHE A 18 4.95 -4.95 -7.99
CA PHE A 18 5.58 -3.82 -7.34
C PHE A 18 6.10 -4.33 -6.00
N SER A 19 7.40 -4.14 -5.74
CA SER A 19 8.10 -4.58 -4.52
C SER A 19 7.65 -3.81 -3.26
N GLY A 20 6.36 -3.56 -3.09
CA GLY A 20 5.78 -2.81 -1.97
C GLY A 20 4.56 -3.47 -1.33
N GLU A 21 4.11 -4.63 -1.82
CA GLU A 21 3.14 -5.44 -1.09
C GLU A 21 3.82 -6.06 0.14
N LEU A 22 3.27 -5.81 1.33
CA LEU A 22 3.82 -6.36 2.56
C LEU A 22 3.19 -7.72 2.87
N PRO A 23 3.99 -8.70 3.32
CA PRO A 23 3.43 -9.94 3.89
C PRO A 23 2.52 -9.63 5.08
N ASP A 24 1.41 -10.36 5.21
CA ASP A 24 0.46 -10.20 6.32
C ASP A 24 1.15 -10.26 7.68
N ALA A 25 2.10 -11.18 7.87
CA ALA A 25 2.85 -11.30 9.13
C ALA A 25 3.65 -10.02 9.47
N THR A 26 4.16 -9.30 8.48
CA THR A 26 4.88 -8.03 8.68
C THR A 26 3.90 -6.96 9.17
N VAL A 27 2.74 -6.84 8.53
CA VAL A 27 1.70 -5.88 8.93
C VAL A 27 1.13 -6.23 10.30
N ALA A 28 0.88 -7.52 10.59
CA ALA A 28 0.42 -8.01 11.88
C ALA A 28 1.37 -7.57 13.00
N LYS A 29 2.68 -7.76 12.77
CA LYS A 29 3.73 -7.36 13.71
C LYS A 29 3.75 -5.85 13.96
N ILE A 30 3.74 -5.04 12.90
CA ILE A 30 3.74 -3.56 13.01
C ILE A 30 2.49 -3.06 13.74
N LEU A 31 1.33 -3.65 13.46
CA LEU A 31 0.04 -3.26 14.05
C LEU A 31 -0.24 -3.88 15.43
N GLY A 32 0.64 -4.73 15.94
CA GLY A 32 0.42 -5.45 17.20
C GLY A 32 -0.85 -6.30 17.15
N LEU A 33 -1.03 -7.06 16.06
CA LEU A 33 -2.14 -7.97 15.81
C LEU A 33 -1.64 -9.40 15.68
N THR A 34 -2.49 -10.35 16.05
CA THR A 34 -2.19 -11.79 15.89
C THR A 34 -2.24 -12.21 14.42
N SER A 35 -3.18 -11.65 13.67
CA SER A 35 -3.38 -11.94 12.26
C SER A 35 -3.98 -10.74 11.53
N VAL A 36 -3.65 -10.66 10.25
CA VAL A 36 -4.24 -9.78 9.24
C VAL A 36 -4.32 -10.60 7.96
N THR A 37 -5.24 -10.22 7.10
CA THR A 37 -5.29 -10.67 5.71
C THR A 37 -5.33 -9.44 4.82
N HIS A 38 -4.97 -9.58 3.55
CA HIS A 38 -5.08 -8.48 2.61
C HIS A 38 -5.82 -8.86 1.33
N THR A 39 -6.29 -7.83 0.65
CA THR A 39 -6.80 -7.89 -0.72
C THR A 39 -6.01 -6.92 -1.58
N VAL A 40 -5.86 -7.26 -2.87
CA VAL A 40 -5.10 -6.47 -3.83
C VAL A 40 -6.03 -5.99 -4.94
N ARG A 41 -6.02 -4.69 -5.21
CA ARG A 41 -6.78 -4.09 -6.31
C ARG A 41 -5.88 -3.20 -7.16
N SER A 42 -5.74 -3.54 -8.43
CA SER A 42 -5.11 -2.66 -9.42
C SER A 42 -6.03 -1.49 -9.77
N ILE A 43 -5.48 -0.28 -9.79
CA ILE A 43 -6.17 0.96 -10.17
C ILE A 43 -5.50 1.51 -11.41
N SER A 44 -6.32 1.82 -12.40
CA SER A 44 -5.92 2.57 -13.59
C SER A 44 -6.92 3.70 -13.80
N ALA A 45 -6.51 4.93 -13.56
CA ALA A 45 -7.37 6.11 -13.74
C ALA A 45 -6.57 7.25 -14.36
N TYR A 46 -7.13 7.95 -15.35
CA TYR A 46 -6.47 9.11 -15.98
C TYR A 46 -5.03 8.84 -16.49
N GLY A 47 -4.75 7.62 -16.98
CA GLY A 47 -3.41 7.21 -17.45
C GLY A 47 -2.43 6.82 -16.34
N HIS A 48 -2.86 6.89 -15.08
CA HIS A 48 -2.07 6.64 -13.90
C HIS A 48 -2.37 5.25 -13.33
N LYS A 49 -1.31 4.48 -13.02
CA LYS A 49 -1.42 3.14 -12.42
C LYS A 49 -1.01 3.16 -10.95
N ALA A 50 -1.77 2.46 -10.13
CA ALA A 50 -1.45 2.20 -8.74
C ALA A 50 -2.03 0.85 -8.31
N THR A 51 -1.56 0.32 -7.20
CA THR A 51 -2.10 -0.88 -6.57
C THR A 51 -2.52 -0.54 -5.16
N ASP A 52 -3.78 -0.78 -4.81
CA ASP A 52 -4.23 -0.75 -3.42
C ASP A 52 -4.06 -2.15 -2.82
N VAL A 53 -3.36 -2.22 -1.70
CA VAL A 53 -3.28 -3.40 -0.84
C VAL A 53 -3.99 -3.07 0.47
N THR A 54 -5.17 -3.64 0.66
CA THR A 54 -6.03 -3.35 1.81
C THR A 54 -5.93 -4.45 2.83
N TYR A 55 -5.43 -4.12 4.03
CA TYR A 55 -5.27 -5.06 5.14
C TYR A 55 -6.49 -5.01 6.07
N GLN A 56 -6.93 -6.19 6.50
CA GLN A 56 -8.13 -6.41 7.30
C GLN A 56 -7.83 -7.27 8.51
N ASP A 57 -8.54 -7.03 9.62
CA ASP A 57 -8.45 -7.88 10.80
C ASP A 57 -9.16 -9.23 10.59
N ALA A 58 -9.12 -10.10 11.61
CA ALA A 58 -9.77 -11.40 11.58
C ALA A 58 -11.30 -11.36 11.40
N GLN A 59 -11.94 -10.19 11.57
CA GLN A 59 -13.37 -9.97 11.36
C GLN A 59 -13.67 -9.40 9.96
N GLY A 60 -12.64 -9.22 9.12
CA GLY A 60 -12.76 -8.62 7.79
C GLY A 60 -12.90 -7.10 7.82
N LYS A 61 -12.64 -6.45 8.95
CA LYS A 61 -12.71 -4.99 9.05
C LYS A 61 -11.41 -4.38 8.54
N GLU A 62 -11.54 -3.35 7.68
CA GLU A 62 -10.37 -2.63 7.17
C GLU A 62 -9.58 -1.97 8.31
N LEU A 63 -8.25 -2.08 8.20
CA LEU A 63 -7.31 -1.46 9.11
C LEU A 63 -6.55 -0.34 8.41
N VAL A 64 -5.95 -0.67 7.27
CA VAL A 64 -5.12 0.23 6.48
C VAL A 64 -5.10 -0.21 5.03
N THR A 65 -5.14 0.75 4.13
CA THR A 65 -4.86 0.55 2.71
C THR A 65 -3.52 1.18 2.36
N LEU A 66 -2.61 0.37 1.78
CA LEU A 66 -1.37 0.84 1.16
C LEU A 66 -1.60 1.03 -0.33
N ARG A 67 -1.45 2.27 -0.81
CA ARG A 67 -1.45 2.58 -2.24
C ARG A 67 -0.03 2.66 -2.74
N LEU A 68 0.34 1.71 -3.60
CA LEU A 68 1.65 1.57 -4.21
C LEU A 68 1.61 2.12 -5.64
N ALA A 69 2.55 2.98 -6.00
CA ALA A 69 2.60 3.54 -7.34
C ALA A 69 4.03 3.92 -7.75
N PRO A 70 4.28 4.16 -9.05
CA PRO A 70 5.51 4.79 -9.51
C PRO A 70 5.75 6.18 -8.88
N ALA A 71 7.01 6.57 -8.75
CA ALA A 71 7.45 7.83 -8.15
C ALA A 71 6.83 9.11 -8.75
N GLU A 72 6.44 9.10 -10.03
CA GLU A 72 5.79 10.23 -10.69
C GLU A 72 4.40 10.55 -10.11
N GLN A 73 3.73 9.56 -9.52
CA GLN A 73 2.40 9.70 -8.93
C GLN A 73 2.42 10.52 -7.65
N PHE A 74 3.55 10.55 -6.96
CA PHE A 74 3.71 11.29 -5.73
C PHE A 74 3.45 12.78 -5.89
N ALA A 75 3.96 13.39 -6.98
CA ALA A 75 3.75 14.81 -7.26
C ALA A 75 2.28 15.13 -7.52
N MET A 76 1.56 14.23 -8.21
CA MET A 76 0.12 14.33 -8.43
C MET A 76 -0.63 14.26 -7.10
N TRP A 77 -0.34 13.27 -6.24
CA TRP A 77 -0.99 13.15 -4.93
C TRP A 77 -0.79 14.41 -4.10
N LYS A 78 0.46 14.90 -4.04
CA LYS A 78 0.81 16.15 -3.36
C LYS A 78 -0.02 17.33 -3.91
N SER A 79 -0.07 17.50 -5.24
CA SER A 79 -0.85 18.57 -5.87
C SER A 79 -2.35 18.50 -5.56
N VAL A 80 -2.95 17.31 -5.58
CA VAL A 80 -4.39 17.12 -5.33
C VAL A 80 -4.74 17.40 -3.87
N THR A 81 -3.90 17.01 -2.92
CA THR A 81 -4.15 17.21 -1.49
C THR A 81 -3.90 18.66 -1.03
N GLY A 82 -3.14 19.43 -1.79
CA GLY A 82 -3.00 20.89 -1.66
C GLY A 82 -2.79 21.41 -0.22
N ILE A 83 -3.61 22.36 0.19
CA ILE A 83 -3.53 23.07 1.48
C ILE A 83 -3.77 22.18 2.72
N GLN A 84 -4.30 20.97 2.53
CA GLN A 84 -4.58 20.05 3.63
C GLN A 84 -3.40 19.13 3.97
N MET A 85 -2.27 19.30 3.28
CA MET A 85 -1.05 18.59 3.57
C MET A 85 -0.32 19.16 4.78
N GLN A 86 0.37 18.30 5.50
CA GLN A 86 1.42 18.67 6.43
C GLN A 86 2.66 17.80 6.21
N PRO A 87 3.87 18.31 6.46
CA PRO A 87 5.06 17.47 6.45
C PRO A 87 4.93 16.29 7.41
N PHE A 88 5.54 15.16 7.08
CA PHE A 88 5.58 13.98 7.95
C PHE A 88 7.02 13.59 8.31
N PRO A 89 7.63 14.22 9.34
CA PRO A 89 9.07 14.14 9.59
C PRO A 89 9.61 12.74 9.91
N ALA A 90 8.78 11.84 10.45
CA ALA A 90 9.18 10.51 10.91
C ALA A 90 9.71 9.58 9.80
N LEU A 91 9.42 9.90 8.53
CA LEU A 91 9.89 9.17 7.36
C LEU A 91 11.18 9.75 6.77
N GLY A 92 11.57 10.97 7.15
CA GLY A 92 12.59 11.72 6.42
C GLY A 92 12.19 11.99 4.96
N GLY A 93 13.03 12.70 4.21
CA GLY A 93 12.84 12.91 2.77
C GLY A 93 11.54 13.64 2.38
N ASP A 94 11.00 13.32 1.19
CA ASP A 94 9.76 13.91 0.68
C ASP A 94 8.56 13.05 1.10
N ALA A 95 7.98 13.41 2.24
CA ALA A 95 6.80 12.78 2.83
C ALA A 95 5.81 13.82 3.36
N PHE A 96 4.52 13.53 3.20
CA PHE A 96 3.44 14.38 3.69
C PHE A 96 2.31 13.55 4.27
N GLN A 97 1.47 14.17 5.09
CA GLN A 97 0.22 13.62 5.55
C GLN A 97 -0.93 14.47 5.04
N TYR A 98 -1.93 13.83 4.43
CA TYR A 98 -3.22 14.42 4.12
C TYR A 98 -4.12 14.34 5.35
N LYS A 99 -4.48 15.50 5.92
CA LYS A 99 -5.17 15.58 7.22
C LYS A 99 -6.52 14.88 7.25
N GLU A 100 -7.33 15.02 6.21
CA GLU A 100 -8.72 14.55 6.18
C GLU A 100 -8.83 13.04 6.40
N PHE A 101 -7.98 12.25 5.73
CA PHE A 101 -7.96 10.78 5.88
C PHE A 101 -6.80 10.26 6.73
N ARG A 102 -6.01 11.15 7.34
CA ARG A 102 -4.71 10.82 7.95
C ARG A 102 -3.82 9.95 7.04
N SER A 103 -3.95 10.11 5.73
CA SER A 103 -3.17 9.34 4.76
C SER A 103 -1.75 9.89 4.75
N VAL A 104 -0.76 9.04 5.05
CA VAL A 104 0.66 9.42 5.00
C VAL A 104 1.23 8.92 3.70
N CYS A 105 1.82 9.81 2.91
CA CYS A 105 2.41 9.50 1.63
C CYS A 105 3.90 9.83 1.64
N ALA A 106 4.72 8.97 1.06
CA ALA A 106 6.14 9.21 0.86
C ALA A 106 6.60 8.71 -0.51
N LYS A 107 7.78 9.17 -0.91
CA LYS A 107 8.47 8.71 -2.11
C LYS A 107 9.90 8.28 -1.77
N SER A 108 10.32 7.15 -2.34
CA SER A 108 11.70 6.66 -2.27
C SER A 108 12.10 6.05 -3.61
N GLY A 109 13.23 6.48 -4.16
CA GLY A 109 13.71 6.02 -5.46
C GLY A 109 12.65 6.12 -6.57
N ALA A 110 12.30 4.98 -7.16
CA ALA A 110 11.34 4.86 -8.26
C ALA A 110 9.89 4.61 -7.80
N SER A 111 9.62 4.59 -6.49
CA SER A 111 8.34 4.22 -5.91
C SER A 111 7.74 5.30 -5.03
N ALA A 112 6.42 5.32 -4.93
CA ALA A 112 5.63 6.14 -4.03
C ALA A 112 4.61 5.26 -3.30
N VAL A 113 4.44 5.51 -1.99
CA VAL A 113 3.52 4.76 -1.13
C VAL A 113 2.69 5.73 -0.33
N CYS A 114 1.37 5.51 -0.28
CA CYS A 114 0.50 6.12 0.71
C CYS A 114 -0.10 5.06 1.63
N ALA A 115 -0.01 5.25 2.96
CA ALA A 115 -0.74 4.47 3.93
C ALA A 115 -1.94 5.25 4.45
N THR A 116 -3.15 4.75 4.21
CA THR A 116 -4.40 5.36 4.66
C THR A 116 -5.06 4.44 5.68
N PRO A 117 -5.10 4.81 6.98
CA PRO A 117 -5.83 4.04 7.98
C PRO A 117 -7.34 4.13 7.74
N ASP A 118 -8.09 3.09 8.09
CA ASP A 118 -9.55 3.16 8.05
C ASP A 118 -10.05 4.18 9.09
N PHE A 119 -10.70 5.24 8.60
CA PHE A 119 -11.26 6.30 9.44
C PHE A 119 -12.48 5.82 10.26
N LEU A 120 -13.15 4.75 9.81
CA LEU A 120 -14.29 4.15 10.50
C LEU A 120 -13.84 3.18 11.60
N ASN A 121 -12.61 2.68 11.53
CA ASN A 121 -12.05 1.77 12.53
C ASN A 121 -11.52 2.49 13.78
N LYS A 122 -12.43 3.06 14.57
CA LYS A 122 -12.07 3.77 15.81
C LYS A 122 -11.65 2.85 16.97
N SER A 123 -11.93 1.55 16.88
CA SER A 123 -11.63 0.59 17.95
C SER A 123 -10.14 0.30 18.11
N LYS A 124 -9.36 0.48 17.05
CA LYS A 124 -7.91 0.29 17.10
C LYS A 124 -7.20 1.33 16.21
N PRO A 125 -7.02 2.57 16.70
CA PRO A 125 -6.40 3.62 15.90
C PRO A 125 -4.95 3.28 15.59
N ILE A 126 -4.57 3.36 14.31
CA ILE A 126 -3.18 3.21 13.88
C ILE A 126 -2.43 4.51 14.19
N SER A 127 -1.34 4.38 14.94
CA SER A 127 -0.47 5.49 15.33
C SER A 127 0.41 5.97 14.18
N ASP A 128 0.91 7.20 14.28
CA ASP A 128 1.79 7.78 13.27
C ASP A 128 3.11 6.99 13.16
N ALA A 129 3.62 6.43 14.26
CA ALA A 129 4.80 5.55 14.25
C ALA A 129 4.54 4.28 13.43
N GLN A 130 3.37 3.66 13.59
CA GLN A 130 2.98 2.48 12.81
C GLN A 130 2.78 2.82 11.33
N LEU A 131 2.19 3.97 11.00
CA LEU A 131 2.09 4.44 9.62
C LEU A 131 3.48 4.64 9.00
N ALA A 132 4.42 5.20 9.77
CA ALA A 132 5.81 5.37 9.32
C ALA A 132 6.49 4.02 9.08
N GLU A 133 6.32 3.04 9.97
CA GLU A 133 6.89 1.70 9.83
C GLU A 133 6.31 0.94 8.63
N LEU A 134 5.00 1.03 8.40
CA LEU A 134 4.35 0.43 7.22
C LEU A 134 4.92 1.00 5.92
N ILE A 135 5.07 2.32 5.83
CA ILE A 135 5.61 2.96 4.63
C ILE A 135 7.09 2.60 4.44
N LYS A 136 7.89 2.58 5.51
CA LYS A 136 9.30 2.16 5.43
C LYS A 136 9.45 0.71 4.96
N ALA A 137 8.57 -0.18 5.42
CA ALA A 137 8.60 -1.58 5.02
C ALA A 137 8.19 -1.79 3.55
N ALA A 138 7.41 -0.87 2.98
CA ALA A 138 6.86 -0.96 1.62
C ALA A 138 7.77 -0.34 0.55
N PHE A 139 8.94 0.16 0.92
CA PHE A 139 10.01 0.59 0.02
C PHE A 139 11.12 -0.46 -0.05
#